data_AF-A0A0G4GBU6-F1
#
_entry.id   AF-A0A0G4GBU6-F1
#
_cell.length_a   1.000
_cell.length_b   1.000
_cell.length_c   1.000
_cell.angle_alpha   90.00
_cell.angle_beta   90.00
_cell.angle_gamma   90.00
#
_symmetry.space_group_name_H-M   'P 1'
#
loop_
_entity.id
_entity.type
_entity.pdbx_description
1 polymer ?
#
loop_
_entity_poly.entity_id
_entity_poly.type
_entity_poly.pdbx_seq_one_letter_code
_entity_poly.pdbx_strand_id
1 'polypeptide(L)'
;MIGRHVHFGDDSSLQLFQHGIGEVRAITDEPDFRLEVDPPLAAGHLYRQHRQPQDPPVRESIIYSPDGGWVSAVQGLVFTHASVSSLATFMVLIHFEETNQINEIRIDLNRYVGGGRLDGLLIESPHTPVAGCTTTLGLDGDERLLVLTDSRHSFVAWIDIADTGNDVRVIVYTTEAAVYGSGPFKHRFPVTTQLARVALGAVGPFVFDGQVQQQQQQQQHDDSDSDSDGDEIDDVDDGSGDEGSGGDGGAAEAESGD
;
A
#
# COMPACT_ATOMS: atom_id res chain seq x y z
N MET A 1 -20.73 -25.17 1.57
CA MET A 1 -22.14 -25.47 1.88
C MET A 1 -22.90 -24.15 1.85
N ILE A 2 -23.99 -24.03 1.09
CA ILE A 2 -24.77 -22.79 0.93
C ILE A 2 -25.69 -22.65 2.15
N GLY A 3 -25.47 -21.64 2.98
CA GLY A 3 -26.26 -21.37 4.17
C GLY A 3 -27.70 -20.98 3.82
N ARG A 4 -28.67 -21.53 4.56
CA ARG A 4 -30.06 -21.05 4.49
C ARG A 4 -30.10 -19.67 5.14
N HIS A 5 -30.59 -18.67 4.41
CA HIS A 5 -30.81 -17.33 4.93
C HIS A 5 -32.10 -17.33 5.75
N VAL A 6 -32.04 -16.84 6.98
CA VAL A 6 -33.22 -16.57 7.81
C VAL A 6 -33.35 -15.06 7.94
N HIS A 7 -34.39 -14.47 7.36
CA HIS A 7 -34.65 -13.03 7.49
C HIS A 7 -35.47 -12.76 8.74
N PHE A 8 -35.05 -11.80 9.57
CA PHE A 8 -35.74 -11.45 10.82
C PHE A 8 -36.77 -10.32 10.66
N GLY A 9 -36.81 -9.66 9.50
CA GLY A 9 -37.82 -8.64 9.16
C GLY A 9 -37.42 -7.21 9.53
N ASP A 10 -36.24 -7.01 10.10
CA ASP A 10 -35.61 -5.72 10.45
C ASP A 10 -34.38 -5.44 9.55
N ASP A 11 -34.40 -5.95 8.32
CA ASP A 11 -33.30 -5.96 7.36
C ASP A 11 -32.04 -6.74 7.78
N SER A 12 -32.02 -7.35 8.98
CA SER A 12 -30.97 -8.31 9.36
C SER A 12 -31.26 -9.71 8.82
N SER A 13 -30.19 -10.46 8.49
CA SER A 13 -30.30 -11.86 8.06
C SER A 13 -29.35 -12.78 8.83
N LEU A 14 -29.78 -13.99 9.17
CA LEU A 14 -28.90 -15.02 9.73
C LEU A 14 -28.40 -15.92 8.61
N GLN A 15 -27.09 -16.10 8.52
CA GLN A 15 -26.49 -17.15 7.70
C GLN A 15 -25.92 -18.25 8.59
N LEU A 16 -26.42 -19.47 8.40
CA LEU A 16 -25.94 -20.66 9.11
C LEU A 16 -24.88 -21.39 8.29
N PHE A 17 -23.73 -21.64 8.90
CA PHE A 17 -22.59 -22.35 8.31
C PHE A 17 -22.27 -23.58 9.14
N GLN A 18 -22.05 -24.72 8.50
CA GLN A 18 -21.44 -25.86 9.18
C GLN A 18 -19.94 -25.59 9.35
N HIS A 19 -19.46 -25.72 10.58
CA HIS A 19 -18.05 -25.59 10.95
C HIS A 19 -17.60 -26.91 11.56
N GLY A 20 -16.72 -27.66 10.89
CA GLY A 20 -16.28 -28.98 11.38
C GLY A 20 -17.39 -30.03 11.45
N ILE A 21 -17.19 -31.07 12.28
CA ILE A 21 -18.14 -32.17 12.42
C ILE A 21 -19.16 -31.82 13.52
N GLY A 22 -20.34 -31.39 13.10
CA GLY A 22 -21.52 -31.23 13.97
C GLY A 22 -21.67 -29.88 14.66
N GLU A 23 -20.75 -28.92 14.44
CA GLU A 23 -20.92 -27.53 14.88
C GLU A 23 -21.53 -26.70 13.76
N VAL A 24 -22.49 -25.84 14.12
CA VAL A 24 -23.10 -24.85 13.23
C VAL A 24 -22.81 -23.48 13.80
N ARG A 25 -22.20 -22.60 13.01
CA ARG A 25 -22.01 -21.18 13.33
C ARG A 25 -23.07 -20.36 12.62
N ALA A 26 -23.54 -19.32 13.29
CA ALA A 26 -24.45 -18.34 12.72
C ALA A 26 -23.70 -17.02 12.59
N ILE A 27 -23.81 -16.37 11.44
CA ILE A 27 -23.37 -14.99 11.23
C ILE A 27 -24.61 -14.15 11.06
N THR A 28 -24.73 -13.10 11.87
CA THR A 28 -25.72 -12.06 11.67
C THR A 28 -25.18 -11.11 10.61
N ASP A 29 -25.92 -10.98 9.51
CA ASP A 29 -25.71 -10.01 8.46
C ASP A 29 -26.33 -8.69 8.94
N GLU A 30 -25.46 -7.78 9.36
CA GLU A 30 -25.80 -6.44 9.80
C GLU A 30 -25.48 -5.44 8.68
N PRO A 31 -26.39 -4.49 8.35
CA PRO A 31 -26.18 -3.55 7.25
C PRO A 31 -24.85 -2.79 7.33
N ASP A 32 -24.42 -2.48 8.55
CA ASP A 32 -23.23 -1.70 8.85
C ASP A 32 -21.91 -2.47 8.64
N PHE A 33 -21.98 -3.78 8.37
CA PHE A 33 -20.85 -4.67 8.08
C PHE A 33 -20.89 -5.22 6.65
N ARG A 34 -21.71 -4.63 5.78
CA ARG A 34 -21.82 -5.07 4.38
C ARG A 34 -20.53 -4.78 3.62
N LEU A 35 -20.08 -5.79 2.89
CA LEU A 35 -19.00 -5.67 1.91
C LEU A 35 -19.61 -5.40 0.53
N GLU A 36 -19.15 -4.35 -0.16
CA GLU A 36 -19.43 -4.13 -1.57
C GLU A 36 -18.34 -4.79 -2.41
N VAL A 37 -18.67 -5.90 -3.06
CA VAL A 37 -17.74 -6.61 -3.95
C VAL A 37 -17.83 -5.99 -5.33
N ASP A 38 -16.67 -5.69 -5.90
CA ASP A 38 -16.52 -4.97 -7.16
C ASP A 38 -17.22 -3.60 -7.20
N PRO A 39 -16.87 -2.70 -6.27
CA PRO A 39 -17.46 -1.37 -6.23
C PRO A 39 -17.08 -0.58 -7.50
N PRO A 40 -17.91 0.39 -7.93
CA PRO A 40 -17.50 1.33 -8.96
C PRO A 40 -16.31 2.16 -8.47
N LEU A 41 -15.25 2.19 -9.27
CA LEU A 41 -14.01 2.93 -9.00
C LEU A 41 -13.88 4.14 -9.93
N ALA A 42 -13.29 5.22 -9.41
CA ALA A 42 -12.99 6.42 -10.18
C ALA A 42 -12.09 6.11 -11.40
N ALA A 43 -12.16 6.97 -12.42
CA ALA A 43 -11.22 6.89 -13.55
C ALA A 43 -9.78 7.11 -13.04
N GLY A 44 -8.83 6.30 -13.53
CA GLY A 44 -7.43 6.36 -13.10
C GLY A 44 -7.10 5.59 -11.82
N HIS A 45 -8.09 5.12 -11.05
CA HIS A 45 -7.84 4.35 -9.82
C HIS A 45 -6.98 3.09 -10.08
N LEU A 46 -5.98 2.84 -9.24
CA LEU A 46 -4.98 1.77 -9.41
C LEU A 46 -5.63 0.39 -9.61
N TYR A 47 -6.58 0.00 -8.76
CA TYR A 47 -7.26 -1.29 -8.88
C TYR A 47 -8.10 -1.44 -10.13
N ARG A 48 -8.54 -0.35 -10.77
CA ARG A 48 -9.21 -0.45 -12.07
C ARG A 48 -8.22 -0.88 -13.15
N GLN A 49 -6.97 -0.43 -13.07
CA GLN A 49 -5.91 -0.77 -14.01
C GLN A 49 -5.39 -2.20 -13.81
N HIS A 50 -5.35 -2.65 -12.56
CA HIS A 50 -4.78 -3.95 -12.17
C HIS A 50 -5.81 -4.96 -11.67
N ARG A 51 -7.07 -4.78 -12.07
CA ARG A 51 -8.20 -5.58 -11.62
C ARG A 51 -8.04 -7.05 -12.00
N GLN A 52 -8.22 -7.95 -11.05
CA GLN A 52 -8.35 -9.39 -11.35
C GLN A 52 -9.83 -9.78 -11.42
N PRO A 53 -10.32 -10.37 -12.53
CA PRO A 53 -11.73 -10.77 -12.65
C PRO A 53 -12.18 -11.77 -11.58
N GLN A 54 -11.30 -12.69 -11.19
CA GLN A 54 -11.56 -13.72 -10.18
C GLN A 54 -11.37 -13.26 -8.74
N ASP A 55 -10.83 -12.07 -8.53
CA ASP A 55 -10.54 -11.52 -7.20
C ASP A 55 -10.71 -9.98 -7.23
N PRO A 56 -11.96 -9.50 -7.41
CA PRO A 56 -12.22 -8.09 -7.61
C PRO A 56 -12.04 -7.28 -6.32
N PRO A 57 -11.88 -5.95 -6.43
CA PRO A 57 -11.79 -5.06 -5.27
C PRO A 57 -13.00 -5.18 -4.34
N VAL A 58 -12.79 -4.89 -3.06
CA VAL A 58 -13.82 -4.94 -2.04
C VAL A 58 -13.85 -3.64 -1.28
N ARG A 59 -15.03 -3.06 -1.11
CA ARG A 59 -15.24 -1.87 -0.30
C ARG A 59 -15.98 -2.20 1.00
N GLU A 60 -15.54 -1.60 2.09
CA GLU A 60 -16.01 -1.90 3.44
C GLU A 60 -15.82 -0.73 4.40
N SER A 61 -16.46 -0.81 5.57
CA SER A 61 -16.42 0.23 6.60
C SER A 61 -16.36 -0.39 8.00
N ILE A 62 -15.57 -1.44 8.17
CA ILE A 62 -15.43 -2.22 9.39
C ILE A 62 -14.04 -1.95 9.96
N ILE A 63 -14.00 -1.60 11.24
CA ILE A 63 -12.75 -1.35 11.96
C ILE A 63 -12.75 -2.15 13.26
N TYR A 64 -11.56 -2.40 13.82
CA TYR A 64 -11.44 -2.97 15.15
C TYR A 64 -11.30 -1.86 16.19
N SER A 65 -12.08 -1.93 17.27
CA SER A 65 -11.97 -1.09 18.45
C SER A 65 -11.48 -1.92 19.63
N PRO A 66 -10.45 -1.48 20.38
CA PRO A 66 -9.98 -2.18 21.58
C PRO A 66 -11.08 -2.43 22.62
N ASP A 67 -12.03 -1.50 22.76
CA ASP A 67 -13.08 -1.56 23.78
C ASP A 67 -14.34 -2.31 23.31
N GLY A 68 -14.56 -2.40 21.99
CA GLY A 68 -15.82 -2.87 21.40
C GLY A 68 -15.71 -4.06 20.44
N GLY A 69 -14.49 -4.45 20.06
CA GLY A 69 -14.27 -5.43 19.00
C GLY A 69 -14.52 -4.84 17.61
N TRP A 70 -15.04 -5.65 16.69
CA TRP A 70 -15.37 -5.20 15.34
C TRP A 70 -16.58 -4.28 15.36
N VAL A 71 -16.40 -3.06 14.86
CA VAL A 71 -17.45 -2.04 14.77
C VAL A 71 -17.50 -1.46 13.36
N SER A 72 -18.64 -0.91 12.97
CA SER A 72 -18.71 -0.12 11.76
C SER A 72 -18.06 1.25 11.99
N ALA A 73 -17.23 1.67 11.05
CA ALA A 73 -16.52 2.93 11.06
C ALA A 73 -17.54 4.08 11.11
N VAL A 74 -17.50 4.84 12.18
CA VAL A 74 -18.34 6.02 12.37
C VAL A 74 -17.94 7.07 11.33
N GLN A 75 -18.92 7.76 10.72
CA GLN A 75 -18.72 8.90 9.80
C GLN A 75 -18.12 8.59 8.42
N GLY A 76 -18.53 7.50 7.77
CA GLY A 76 -18.31 7.34 6.32
C GLY A 76 -16.85 7.16 5.90
N LEU A 77 -15.99 6.76 6.84
CA LEU A 77 -14.70 6.17 6.51
C LEU A 77 -14.97 4.82 5.86
N VAL A 78 -14.58 4.71 4.61
CA VAL A 78 -14.85 3.56 3.76
C VAL A 78 -13.54 3.22 3.07
N PHE A 79 -13.10 2.00 3.27
CA PHE A 79 -11.87 1.48 2.70
C PHE A 79 -12.17 0.65 1.46
N THR A 80 -11.31 0.76 0.46
CA THR A 80 -11.32 -0.09 -0.72
C THR A 80 -10.06 -0.93 -0.74
N HIS A 81 -10.24 -2.24 -0.65
CA HIS A 81 -9.20 -3.24 -0.72
C HIS A 81 -9.03 -3.72 -2.16
N ALA A 82 -7.80 -4.05 -2.55
CA ALA A 82 -7.54 -4.61 -3.88
C ALA A 82 -8.27 -5.94 -4.14
N SER A 83 -8.61 -6.68 -3.06
CA SER A 83 -9.31 -7.95 -3.11
C SER A 83 -9.92 -8.40 -1.78
N VAL A 84 -10.69 -9.49 -1.80
CA VAL A 84 -11.20 -10.15 -0.57
C VAL A 84 -10.06 -10.68 0.29
N SER A 85 -9.00 -11.23 -0.33
CA SER A 85 -7.83 -11.71 0.41
C SER A 85 -7.04 -10.56 1.06
N SER A 86 -6.99 -9.40 0.39
CA SER A 86 -6.39 -8.17 0.94
C SER A 86 -7.16 -7.71 2.17
N LEU A 87 -8.49 -7.63 2.08
CA LEU A 87 -9.37 -7.34 3.22
C LEU A 87 -9.13 -8.32 4.38
N ALA A 88 -9.18 -9.63 4.13
CA ALA A 88 -9.01 -10.63 5.18
C ALA A 88 -7.64 -10.50 5.88
N THR A 89 -6.58 -10.22 5.11
CA THR A 89 -5.23 -10.00 5.65
C THR A 89 -5.18 -8.72 6.48
N PHE A 90 -5.75 -7.62 5.97
CA PHE A 90 -5.83 -6.34 6.66
C PHE A 90 -6.56 -6.44 8.00
N MET A 91 -7.70 -7.14 8.04
CA MET A 91 -8.44 -7.39 9.27
C MET A 91 -7.59 -8.13 10.32
N VAL A 92 -6.80 -9.11 9.90
CA VAL A 92 -5.88 -9.79 10.81
C VAL A 92 -4.81 -8.82 11.33
N LEU A 93 -4.24 -7.98 10.46
CA LEU A 93 -3.21 -7.01 10.85
C LEU A 93 -3.75 -5.94 11.81
N ILE A 94 -4.90 -5.32 11.51
CA ILE A 94 -5.53 -4.33 12.40
C ILE A 94 -5.86 -4.93 13.76
N HIS A 95 -6.46 -6.12 13.78
CA HIS A 95 -6.77 -6.76 15.05
C HIS A 95 -5.49 -7.00 15.85
N PHE A 96 -4.43 -7.44 15.18
CA PHE A 96 -3.14 -7.66 15.79
C PHE A 96 -2.52 -6.36 16.29
N GLU A 97 -2.68 -5.26 15.54
CA GLU A 97 -2.25 -3.90 15.88
C GLU A 97 -2.84 -3.43 17.20
N GLU A 98 -4.16 -3.55 17.33
CA GLU A 98 -4.91 -3.05 18.47
C GLU A 98 -4.79 -3.94 19.72
N THR A 99 -4.41 -5.21 19.56
CA THR A 99 -4.38 -6.18 20.67
C THR A 99 -2.98 -6.55 21.17
N ASN A 100 -1.93 -6.16 20.46
CA ASN A 100 -0.55 -6.50 20.81
C ASN A 100 0.30 -5.26 21.03
N GLN A 101 1.30 -5.38 21.91
CA GLN A 101 2.31 -4.34 22.03
C GLN A 101 3.20 -4.37 20.78
N ILE A 102 3.06 -3.35 19.95
CA ILE A 102 3.86 -3.21 18.73
C ILE A 102 4.91 -2.12 18.90
N ASN A 103 6.03 -2.33 18.22
CA ASN A 103 7.07 -1.34 18.05
C ASN A 103 7.07 -0.92 16.59
N GLU A 104 7.27 0.37 16.36
CA GLU A 104 7.32 0.92 15.01
C GLU A 104 8.52 1.86 14.82
N ILE A 105 8.88 2.05 13.56
CA ILE A 105 9.65 3.20 13.09
C ILE A 105 8.90 3.81 11.93
N ARG A 106 8.76 5.14 11.96
CA ARG A 106 8.10 5.92 10.92
C ARG A 106 9.10 6.90 10.31
N ILE A 107 9.06 7.03 9.00
CA ILE A 107 9.83 8.03 8.25
C ILE A 107 9.02 8.48 7.03
N ASP A 108 9.07 9.77 6.73
CA ASP A 108 8.56 10.33 5.48
C ASP A 108 9.77 10.54 4.55
N LEU A 109 9.70 9.98 3.34
CA LEU A 109 10.80 9.95 2.38
C LEU A 109 10.35 10.54 1.05
N ASN A 110 11.27 11.21 0.34
CA ASN A 110 10.99 11.60 -1.03
C ASN A 110 10.68 10.35 -1.88
N ARG A 111 9.59 10.43 -2.65
CA ARG A 111 9.09 9.35 -3.52
C ARG A 111 10.17 8.68 -4.39
N TYR A 112 11.15 9.46 -4.84
CA TYR A 112 12.18 9.01 -5.79
C TYR A 112 13.48 8.55 -5.12
N VAL A 113 13.57 8.57 -3.79
CA VAL A 113 14.76 8.10 -3.07
C VAL A 113 15.04 6.62 -3.37
N GLY A 114 16.31 6.24 -3.39
CA GLY A 114 16.72 4.86 -3.68
C GLY A 114 16.33 4.39 -5.09
N GLY A 115 16.25 5.32 -6.06
CA GLY A 115 15.96 5.00 -7.46
C GLY A 115 14.46 4.79 -7.76
N GLY A 116 13.57 5.42 -6.99
CA GLY A 116 12.12 5.33 -7.21
C GLY A 116 11.48 4.02 -6.77
N ARG A 117 12.13 3.25 -5.87
CA ARG A 117 11.58 1.98 -5.40
C ARG A 117 10.24 2.14 -4.68
N LEU A 118 10.07 3.17 -3.86
CA LEU A 118 8.80 3.45 -3.17
C LEU A 118 7.70 3.82 -4.17
N ASP A 119 8.02 4.68 -5.13
CA ASP A 119 7.11 5.02 -6.23
C ASP A 119 6.64 3.77 -6.99
N GLY A 120 7.59 2.93 -7.40
CA GLY A 120 7.31 1.65 -8.05
C GLY A 120 6.37 0.77 -7.23
N LEU A 121 6.60 0.65 -5.92
CA LEU A 121 5.72 -0.12 -5.05
C LEU A 121 4.29 0.46 -4.99
N LEU A 122 4.11 1.78 -5.07
CA LEU A 122 2.77 2.39 -5.03
C LEU A 122 2.03 2.28 -6.37
N ILE A 123 2.74 2.29 -7.51
CA ILE A 123 2.10 2.26 -8.85
C ILE A 123 2.01 0.86 -9.47
N GLU A 124 2.77 -0.11 -8.96
CA GLU A 124 2.67 -1.50 -9.41
C GLU A 124 1.34 -2.13 -8.99
N SER A 125 0.97 -3.22 -9.67
CA SER A 125 -0.19 -4.02 -9.26
C SER A 125 -0.08 -4.44 -7.78
N PRO A 126 -1.13 -4.24 -6.97
CA PRO A 126 -1.15 -4.69 -5.57
C PRO A 126 -1.05 -6.22 -5.43
N HIS A 127 -1.32 -6.95 -6.52
CA HIS A 127 -1.21 -8.41 -6.59
C HIS A 127 0.19 -8.90 -6.99
N THR A 128 1.10 -8.01 -7.36
CA THR A 128 2.48 -8.38 -7.69
C THR A 128 3.22 -8.74 -6.40
N PRO A 129 3.81 -9.94 -6.28
CA PRO A 129 4.60 -10.31 -5.12
C PRO A 129 5.84 -9.42 -4.98
N VAL A 130 6.16 -9.04 -3.75
CA VAL A 130 7.37 -8.28 -3.43
C VAL A 130 8.41 -9.20 -2.80
N ALA A 131 9.65 -9.15 -3.28
CA ALA A 131 10.74 -9.97 -2.77
C ALA A 131 10.95 -9.73 -1.26
N GLY A 132 11.03 -10.83 -0.49
CA GLY A 132 11.17 -10.75 0.97
C GLY A 132 9.83 -10.62 1.72
N CYS A 133 8.70 -10.57 1.02
CA CYS A 133 7.37 -10.53 1.62
C CYS A 133 6.66 -11.87 1.48
N THR A 134 5.82 -12.20 2.45
CA THR A 134 4.98 -13.40 2.46
C THR A 134 3.63 -13.13 1.80
N THR A 135 3.12 -11.91 1.94
CA THR A 135 1.95 -11.41 1.22
C THR A 135 2.04 -9.89 1.05
N THR A 136 1.29 -9.37 0.09
CA THR A 136 1.14 -7.94 -0.17
C THR A 136 -0.33 -7.61 -0.29
N LEU A 137 -0.71 -6.42 0.14
CA LEU A 137 -2.08 -5.91 -0.02
C LEU A 137 -2.04 -4.44 -0.42
N GLY A 138 -3.09 -4.02 -1.12
CA GLY A 138 -3.34 -2.61 -1.41
C GLY A 138 -4.56 -2.12 -0.63
N LEU A 139 -4.47 -0.89 -0.13
CA LEU A 139 -5.56 -0.13 0.47
C LEU A 139 -5.75 1.19 -0.29
N ASP A 140 -7.00 1.52 -0.64
CA ASP A 140 -7.48 2.74 -1.33
C ASP A 140 -6.81 3.13 -2.66
N GLY A 141 -5.87 2.33 -3.15
CA GLY A 141 -5.14 2.54 -4.39
C GLY A 141 -3.91 3.45 -4.25
N ASP A 142 -3.64 3.94 -3.04
CA ASP A 142 -2.53 4.83 -2.70
C ASP A 142 -1.74 4.37 -1.47
N GLU A 143 -2.13 3.24 -0.87
CA GLU A 143 -1.42 2.59 0.23
C GLU A 143 -1.13 1.12 -0.08
N ARG A 144 0.05 0.65 0.37
CA ARG A 144 0.50 -0.73 0.17
C ARG A 144 1.14 -1.28 1.43
N LEU A 145 0.58 -2.39 1.94
CA LEU A 145 1.18 -3.11 3.06
C LEU A 145 1.92 -4.36 2.58
N LEU A 146 3.10 -4.56 3.14
CA LEU A 146 4.03 -5.64 2.83
C LEU A 146 4.25 -6.49 4.08
N VAL A 147 3.68 -7.69 4.13
CA VAL A 147 3.85 -8.60 5.27
C VAL A 147 5.18 -9.34 5.13
N LEU A 148 6.02 -9.27 6.16
CA LEU A 148 7.40 -9.78 6.13
C LEU A 148 7.52 -11.20 6.71
N THR A 149 6.61 -11.57 7.60
CA THR A 149 6.66 -12.82 8.37
C THR A 149 5.55 -13.78 7.96
N ASP A 150 5.82 -15.09 8.05
CA ASP A 150 4.83 -16.17 7.88
C ASP A 150 4.67 -16.93 9.21
N SER A 151 3.90 -18.02 9.19
CA SER A 151 3.67 -18.90 10.34
C SER A 151 4.92 -19.61 10.88
N ARG A 152 6.08 -19.49 10.23
CA ARG A 152 7.36 -20.02 10.73
C ARG A 152 8.06 -19.05 11.67
N HIS A 153 7.64 -17.79 11.69
CA HIS A 153 8.19 -16.76 12.55
C HIS A 153 7.42 -16.71 13.87
N SER A 154 8.12 -16.46 14.98
CA SER A 154 7.50 -16.34 16.31
C SER A 154 6.98 -14.94 16.62
N PHE A 155 7.01 -14.04 15.64
CA PHE A 155 6.57 -12.66 15.72
C PHE A 155 5.99 -12.25 14.37
N VAL A 156 5.23 -11.15 14.36
CA VAL A 156 4.65 -10.55 13.16
C VAL A 156 5.36 -9.24 12.86
N ALA A 157 5.71 -9.05 11.58
CA ALA A 157 6.23 -7.78 11.08
C ALA A 157 5.69 -7.47 9.68
N TRP A 158 5.43 -6.18 9.43
CA TRP A 158 4.97 -5.67 8.14
C TRP A 158 5.46 -4.24 7.92
N ILE A 159 5.35 -3.79 6.67
CA ILE A 159 5.64 -2.41 6.25
C ILE A 159 4.36 -1.82 5.70
N ASP A 160 3.99 -0.64 6.18
CA ASP A 160 3.00 0.24 5.56
C ASP A 160 3.72 1.31 4.73
N ILE A 161 3.26 1.48 3.48
CA ILE A 161 3.77 2.44 2.52
C ILE A 161 2.56 3.23 2.00
N ALA A 162 2.46 4.50 2.39
CA ALA A 162 1.35 5.37 2.02
C ALA A 162 1.83 6.57 1.20
N ASP A 163 1.13 6.85 0.10
CA ASP A 163 1.31 8.05 -0.69
C ASP A 163 0.88 9.29 0.12
N THR A 164 1.75 10.29 0.23
CA THR A 164 1.42 11.58 0.84
C THR A 164 1.69 12.76 -0.11
N GLY A 165 1.70 12.47 -1.42
CA GLY A 165 1.98 13.39 -2.52
C GLY A 165 3.42 13.27 -3.02
N ASN A 166 4.22 14.30 -2.75
CA ASN A 166 5.64 14.31 -3.17
C ASN A 166 6.52 13.38 -2.32
N ASP A 167 6.03 13.04 -1.13
CA ASP A 167 6.69 12.14 -0.19
C ASP A 167 5.85 10.87 -0.01
N VAL A 168 6.52 9.84 0.49
CA VAL A 168 5.95 8.54 0.82
C VAL A 168 6.23 8.28 2.28
N ARG A 169 5.16 8.01 3.03
CA ARG A 169 5.26 7.59 4.42
C ARG A 169 5.60 6.11 4.45
N VAL A 170 6.64 5.75 5.18
CA VAL A 170 7.02 4.35 5.42
C VAL A 170 6.97 4.09 6.92
N ILE A 171 6.15 3.13 7.34
CA ILE A 171 6.07 2.67 8.71
C ILE A 171 6.43 1.18 8.75
N VAL A 172 7.37 0.80 9.61
CA VAL A 172 7.73 -0.62 9.82
C VAL A 172 7.27 -1.03 11.20
N TYR A 173 6.36 -2.01 11.25
CA TYR A 173 5.77 -2.53 12.46
C TYR A 173 6.37 -3.88 12.83
N THR A 174 6.52 -4.14 14.14
CA THR A 174 6.99 -5.43 14.63
C THR A 174 6.58 -5.76 16.06
N THR A 175 6.38 -7.06 16.30
CA THR A 175 6.28 -7.68 17.63
C THR A 175 7.52 -8.50 17.99
N GLU A 176 8.60 -8.38 17.21
CA GLU A 176 9.89 -8.97 17.57
C GLU A 176 10.31 -8.50 18.98
N ALA A 177 10.72 -9.44 19.83
CA ALA A 177 11.21 -9.10 21.15
C ALA A 177 12.50 -8.27 21.02
N ALA A 178 12.54 -7.12 21.69
CA ALA A 178 13.70 -6.25 21.63
C ALA A 178 14.95 -6.92 22.22
N VAL A 179 16.03 -6.99 21.44
CA VAL A 179 17.33 -7.55 21.91
C VAL A 179 17.97 -6.64 22.97
N TYR A 180 17.76 -5.32 22.84
CA TYR A 180 18.23 -4.32 23.78
C TYR A 180 17.08 -3.39 24.20
N GLY A 181 17.09 -2.92 25.45
CA GLY A 181 16.05 -2.04 25.97
C GLY A 181 16.04 -0.63 25.35
N SER A 182 17.17 -0.15 24.84
CA SER A 182 17.29 1.15 24.19
C SER A 182 18.25 1.10 23.00
N GLY A 183 18.08 2.02 22.05
CA GLY A 183 18.90 2.15 20.86
C GLY A 183 18.09 2.29 19.57
N PRO A 184 18.77 2.48 18.42
CA PRO A 184 18.13 2.54 17.11
C PRO A 184 17.27 1.30 16.83
N PHE A 185 16.18 1.47 16.07
CA PHE A 185 15.25 0.40 15.71
C PHE A 185 15.97 -0.86 15.22
N LYS A 186 16.95 -0.69 14.32
CA LYS A 186 17.75 -1.80 13.75
C LYS A 186 18.53 -2.63 14.74
N HIS A 187 18.90 -2.06 15.89
CA HIS A 187 19.63 -2.78 16.94
C HIS A 187 18.66 -3.48 17.89
N ARG A 188 17.45 -2.91 18.08
CA ARG A 188 16.42 -3.50 18.93
C ARG A 188 15.72 -4.68 18.23
N PHE A 189 15.46 -4.56 16.93
CA PHE A 189 14.68 -5.51 16.13
C PHE A 189 15.46 -5.95 14.88
N PRO A 190 16.58 -6.67 15.05
CA PRO A 190 17.48 -7.00 13.95
C PRO A 190 16.84 -7.92 12.89
N VAL A 191 15.96 -8.85 13.28
CA VAL A 191 15.35 -9.78 12.31
C VAL A 191 14.36 -9.04 11.43
N THR A 192 13.49 -8.22 12.02
CA THR A 192 12.56 -7.32 11.32
C THR A 192 13.32 -6.43 10.34
N THR A 193 14.41 -5.82 10.80
CA THR A 193 15.21 -4.92 9.98
C THR A 193 15.83 -5.65 8.79
N GLN A 194 16.34 -6.87 8.99
CA GLN A 194 16.89 -7.67 7.91
C GLN A 194 15.83 -7.99 6.86
N LEU A 195 14.63 -8.44 7.28
CA LEU A 195 13.53 -8.75 6.38
C LEU A 195 13.06 -7.50 5.61
N ALA A 196 12.84 -6.40 6.33
CA ALA A 196 12.38 -5.15 5.74
C ALA A 196 13.37 -4.57 4.72
N ARG A 197 14.69 -4.69 4.98
CA ARG A 197 15.73 -4.27 4.02
C ARG A 197 15.67 -5.05 2.70
N VAL A 198 15.27 -6.31 2.72
CA VAL A 198 15.09 -7.09 1.48
C VAL A 198 13.93 -6.51 0.67
N ALA A 199 12.78 -6.24 1.32
CA ALA A 199 11.60 -5.69 0.65
C ALA A 199 11.83 -4.26 0.10
N LEU A 200 12.46 -3.40 0.91
CA LEU A 200 12.74 -2.00 0.61
C LEU A 200 13.94 -1.80 -0.34
N GLY A 201 14.83 -2.79 -0.45
CA GLY A 201 16.01 -2.72 -1.32
C GLY A 201 16.89 -1.49 -1.00
N ALA A 202 17.14 -0.67 -2.02
CA ALA A 202 17.97 0.54 -1.91
C ALA A 202 17.40 1.59 -0.94
N VAL A 203 16.12 1.51 -0.58
CA VAL A 203 15.47 2.42 0.38
C VAL A 203 15.77 2.04 1.84
N GLY A 204 16.11 0.78 2.10
CA GLY A 204 16.34 0.25 3.45
C GLY A 204 17.31 1.08 4.30
N PRO A 205 18.49 1.51 3.79
CA PRO A 205 19.40 2.37 4.53
C PRO A 205 18.81 3.73 4.93
N PHE A 206 17.95 4.34 4.11
CA PHE A 206 17.31 5.61 4.46
C PHE A 206 16.35 5.45 5.66
N VAL A 207 15.61 4.34 5.70
CA VAL A 207 14.67 4.02 6.79
C VAL A 207 15.39 3.70 8.09
N PHE A 208 16.43 2.86 8.05
CA PHE A 208 17.04 2.31 9.27
C PHE A 208 18.31 3.02 9.73
N ASP A 209 19.01 3.72 8.84
CA ASP A 209 20.30 4.35 9.12
C ASP A 209 20.23 5.89 9.08
N GLY A 210 19.10 6.48 8.67
CA GLY A 210 18.89 7.93 8.68
C GLY A 210 19.68 8.71 7.63
N GLN A 211 20.04 8.07 6.50
CA GLN A 211 20.91 8.65 5.47
C GLN A 211 20.36 9.91 4.75
N VAL A 212 19.10 10.29 4.99
CA VAL A 212 18.44 11.43 4.33
C VAL A 212 19.08 12.78 4.70
N GLN A 213 19.63 12.93 5.90
CA GLN A 213 20.25 14.21 6.30
C GLN A 213 21.45 14.63 5.44
N GLN A 214 22.14 13.70 4.79
CA GLN A 214 23.36 14.04 4.03
C GLN A 214 23.10 14.57 2.62
N GLN A 215 22.03 14.14 1.94
CA GLN A 215 21.74 14.63 0.58
C GLN A 215 21.07 16.01 0.56
N GLN A 216 20.18 16.31 1.52
CA GLN A 216 19.58 17.66 1.61
C GLN A 216 20.60 18.73 2.02
N GLN A 217 21.61 18.39 2.84
CA GLN A 217 22.68 19.32 3.18
C GLN A 217 23.66 19.59 2.03
N GLN A 218 23.84 18.65 1.10
CA GLN A 218 24.69 18.88 -0.08
C GLN A 218 24.02 19.77 -1.11
N GLN A 219 22.71 19.65 -1.34
CA GLN A 219 22.00 20.51 -2.29
C GLN A 219 21.86 21.96 -1.82
N GLN A 220 21.84 22.22 -0.51
CA GLN A 220 21.81 23.60 0.01
C GLN A 220 23.18 24.30 0.01
N HIS A 221 24.27 23.58 -0.31
CA HIS A 221 25.60 24.16 -0.34
C HIS A 221 26.08 24.59 -1.74
N ASP A 222 25.34 24.25 -2.80
CA ASP A 222 25.71 24.62 -4.17
C ASP A 222 25.04 25.91 -4.69
N ASP A 223 24.16 26.54 -3.91
CA ASP A 223 23.51 27.82 -4.26
C ASP A 223 24.17 29.06 -3.63
N SER A 224 25.33 28.91 -2.97
CA SER A 224 26.06 30.06 -2.41
C SER A 224 27.24 30.46 -3.30
N ASP A 225 27.05 31.59 -3.96
CA ASP A 225 28.06 32.56 -4.39
C ASP A 225 28.89 32.23 -5.63
N SER A 226 28.36 32.62 -6.80
CA SER A 226 29.21 33.15 -7.87
C SER A 226 28.53 34.34 -8.54
N ASP A 227 28.47 35.46 -7.81
CA ASP A 227 28.41 36.79 -8.42
C ASP A 227 29.65 36.95 -9.30
N SER A 228 29.48 36.79 -10.62
CA SER A 228 30.45 37.25 -11.60
C SER A 228 29.72 38.10 -12.62
N ASP A 229 29.58 39.38 -12.27
CA ASP A 229 29.37 40.47 -13.20
C ASP A 229 30.42 40.39 -14.33
N GLY A 230 29.98 40.45 -15.59
CA GLY A 230 30.91 40.41 -16.72
C GLY A 230 30.26 40.36 -18.10
N ASP A 231 29.68 41.49 -18.47
CA ASP A 231 29.71 42.11 -19.80
C ASP A 231 28.94 41.49 -21.00
N GLU A 232 27.98 42.32 -21.43
CA GLU A 232 27.60 42.67 -22.81
C GLU A 232 28.40 42.01 -23.94
N ILE A 233 27.72 41.26 -24.81
CA ILE A 233 27.88 41.38 -26.27
C ILE A 233 26.66 40.83 -27.02
N ASP A 234 25.84 41.76 -27.51
CA ASP A 234 25.25 41.90 -28.84
C ASP A 234 24.96 40.67 -29.73
N ASP A 235 23.69 40.63 -30.17
CA ASP A 235 23.21 40.48 -31.56
C ASP A 235 23.87 39.43 -32.49
N VAL A 236 23.12 38.36 -32.76
CA VAL A 236 22.95 37.71 -34.08
C VAL A 236 21.67 36.86 -33.99
N ASP A 237 20.54 37.32 -34.51
CA ASP A 237 20.10 37.36 -35.92
C ASP A 237 19.73 35.99 -36.54
N ASP A 238 18.47 35.99 -36.97
CA ASP A 238 17.72 35.24 -37.98
C ASP A 238 18.19 33.86 -38.47
N GLY A 239 17.25 32.91 -38.41
CA GLY A 239 17.42 31.54 -38.90
C GLY A 239 16.09 30.81 -39.05
N SER A 240 15.27 31.30 -39.97
CA SER A 240 14.01 30.70 -40.41
C SER A 240 14.22 29.33 -41.09
N GLY A 241 13.25 28.43 -40.93
CA GLY A 241 13.13 27.17 -41.67
C GLY A 241 12.72 26.02 -40.74
N ASP A 242 11.80 25.13 -41.08
CA ASP A 242 11.12 24.84 -42.33
C ASP A 242 9.98 23.86 -41.98
N GLU A 243 8.97 23.82 -42.83
CA GLU A 243 7.76 23.02 -42.70
C GLU A 243 8.00 21.54 -43.04
N GLY A 244 7.23 20.65 -42.43
CA GLY A 244 7.06 19.26 -42.86
C GLY A 244 6.14 18.54 -41.88
N SER A 245 4.82 18.42 -42.09
CA SER A 245 4.05 17.88 -43.22
C SER A 245 4.42 16.43 -43.59
N GLY A 246 3.48 15.53 -43.33
CA GLY A 246 3.50 14.11 -43.73
C GLY A 246 3.41 13.18 -42.52
N GLY A 247 2.50 12.23 -42.40
CA GLY A 247 1.47 11.67 -43.28
C GLY A 247 0.72 10.64 -42.43
N ASP A 248 -0.58 10.45 -42.68
CA ASP A 248 -1.10 9.23 -43.32
C ASP A 248 -1.01 8.00 -42.38
N GLY A 249 -2.12 7.53 -41.80
CA GLY A 249 -3.15 6.82 -42.55
C GLY A 249 -2.93 5.31 -42.38
N GLY A 250 -3.68 4.69 -41.46
CA GLY A 250 -3.55 3.26 -41.17
C GLY A 250 -4.84 2.68 -40.60
N ALA A 251 -5.78 2.40 -41.49
CA ALA A 251 -6.98 1.59 -41.25
C ALA A 251 -6.72 0.15 -41.71
N ALA A 252 -7.20 -0.85 -40.94
CA ALA A 252 -7.74 -2.17 -41.32
C ALA A 252 -7.68 -3.07 -40.07
N GLU A 253 -8.78 -3.58 -39.49
CA GLU A 253 -9.69 -4.63 -40.00
C GLU A 253 -9.01 -5.99 -40.22
N ALA A 254 -9.37 -6.97 -39.39
CA ALA A 254 -9.46 -8.44 -39.60
C ALA A 254 -9.49 -9.08 -38.20
N GLU A 255 -10.61 -9.52 -37.62
CA GLU A 255 -11.58 -10.54 -38.04
C GLU A 255 -10.99 -11.97 -38.16
N SER A 256 -11.56 -12.86 -37.34
CA SER A 256 -11.75 -14.32 -37.51
C SER A 256 -10.60 -15.30 -37.25
N GLY A 257 -10.92 -16.35 -36.48
CA GLY A 257 -10.15 -17.58 -36.36
C GLY A 257 -10.61 -18.50 -35.22
N ASP A 258 -11.71 -19.23 -35.48
CA ASP A 258 -12.25 -20.47 -34.87
C ASP A 258 -12.08 -20.79 -33.36
#